data_AF-A0A2E0XRY2-F1
#
_entry.id   AF-A0A2E0XRY2-F1
#
_cell.length_a   1.000
_cell.length_b   1.000
_cell.length_c   1.000
_cell.angle_alpha   90.00
_cell.angle_beta   90.00
_cell.angle_gamma   90.00
#
_symmetry.space_group_name_H-M   'P 1'
#
loop_
_entity.id
_entity.type
_entity.pdbx_description
1 polymer ?
#
loop_
_entity_poly.entity_id
_entity_poly.type
_entity_poly.pdbx_seq_one_letter_code
_entity_poly.pdbx_strand_id
1 'polypeptide(L)' 'MVINIYDTTGNLVRTLDMGFQSFGYYASRDKSAYWDGKTETREQVSSGTYFYQIHARLKSQAGDYTETRKMVILK' A
#
# COMPACT_ATOMS: atom_id res chain seq x y z
N MET A 1 1.87 -7.18 7.00
CA MET A 1 0.96 -6.45 6.11
C MET A 1 1.84 -5.79 5.09
N VAL A 2 1.60 -6.10 3.83
CA VAL A 2 2.36 -5.59 2.70
C VAL A 2 1.39 -4.80 1.83
N ILE A 3 1.81 -3.63 1.36
CA ILE A 3 1.07 -2.84 0.38
C ILE A 3 1.95 -2.68 -0.85
N ASN A 4 1.50 -3.21 -1.97
CA ASN A 4 2.17 -3.03 -3.26
C ASN A 4 1.49 -1.91 -4.02
N ILE A 5 2.28 -0.97 -4.55
CA ILE A 5 1.80 0.17 -5.32
C ILE A 5 2.20 -0.02 -6.78
N TYR A 6 1.24 0.13 -7.68
CA TYR A 6 1.40 -0.08 -9.11
C TYR A 6 1.01 1.17 -9.90
N ASP A 7 1.65 1.36 -11.05
CA ASP A 7 1.18 2.31 -12.05
C ASP A 7 -0.02 1.75 -12.86
N THR A 8 -0.57 2.55 -13.77
CA THR A 8 -1.72 2.15 -14.59
C THR A 8 -1.42 1.03 -15.59
N THR A 9 -0.15 0.74 -15.86
CA THR A 9 0.28 -0.36 -16.73
C THR A 9 0.54 -1.65 -15.96
N GLY A 10 0.48 -1.60 -14.62
CA GLY A 10 0.70 -2.73 -13.74
C GLY A 10 2.15 -2.90 -13.26
N ASN A 11 3.05 -1.95 -13.53
CA ASN A 11 4.42 -2.03 -13.02
C ASN A 11 4.45 -1.74 -11.52
N LEU A 12 5.22 -2.50 -10.77
CA LEU A 12 5.44 -2.27 -9.34
C LEU A 12 6.29 -1.01 -9.14
N VAL A 13 5.72 -0.02 -8.48
CA VAL A 13 6.34 1.28 -8.19
C VAL A 13 7.05 1.26 -6.84
N ARG A 14 6.39 0.67 -5.82
CA ARG A 14 6.90 0.58 -4.45
C ARG A 14 6.20 -0.53 -3.67
N THR A 15 6.95 -1.14 -2.74
CA THR A 15 6.42 -2.01 -1.71
C THR A 15 6.54 -1.34 -0.33
N LEU A 16 5.44 -1.29 0.42
CA LEU A 16 5.44 -0.88 1.82
C LEU A 16 5.23 -2.12 2.69
N ASP A 17 6.27 -2.54 3.41
CA ASP A 17 6.16 -3.63 4.38
C ASP A 17 6.11 -3.08 5.80
N MET A 18 4.96 -3.27 6.45
CA MET A 18 4.73 -2.85 7.83
C MET A 18 4.91 -4.00 8.83
N GLY A 19 5.34 -5.18 8.38
CA GLY A 19 5.49 -6.36 9.23
C GLY A 19 4.16 -6.83 9.81
N PHE A 20 4.20 -7.54 10.93
CA PHE A 20 2.99 -8.01 11.60
C PHE A 20 2.21 -6.84 12.20
N GLN A 21 0.92 -6.76 11.88
CA GLN A 21 0.03 -5.70 12.38
C GLN A 21 -1.10 -6.37 13.20
N SER A 22 -1.21 -5.98 14.47
CA SER A 22 -2.19 -6.55 15.42
C SER A 22 -3.60 -6.03 15.16
N PHE A 23 -4.61 -6.91 15.15
CA PHE A 23 -6.01 -6.57 14.86
C PHE A 23 -6.46 -5.24 15.49
N GLY A 24 -7.07 -4.37 14.68
CA GLY A 24 -7.57 -3.07 15.13
C GLY A 24 -7.73 -2.07 13.98
N TYR A 25 -8.11 -0.84 14.32
CA TYR A 25 -8.22 0.28 13.38
C TYR A 25 -6.87 0.96 13.18
N TYR A 26 -6.39 1.06 11.94
CA TYR A 26 -5.13 1.73 11.57
C TYR A 26 -5.36 3.14 11.00
N ALA A 27 -6.27 3.90 11.62
CA ALA A 27 -6.62 5.25 11.17
C ALA A 27 -5.73 6.34 11.79
N SER A 28 -4.97 6.02 12.85
CA SER A 28 -4.03 6.96 13.45
C SER A 28 -2.74 7.02 12.65
N ARG A 29 -2.14 8.21 12.55
CA ARG A 29 -0.97 8.48 11.69
C ARG A 29 0.23 7.58 12.03
N ASP A 30 0.40 7.24 13.30
CA ASP A 30 1.45 6.36 13.83
C ASP A 30 1.25 4.89 13.43
N LYS A 31 0.04 4.51 13.02
CA LYS A 31 -0.35 3.14 12.68
C LYS A 31 -0.73 2.96 11.21
N SER A 32 -0.94 4.05 10.47
CA SER A 32 -1.28 4.02 9.05
C SER A 32 -0.05 3.77 8.18
N ALA A 33 -0.23 3.07 7.06
CA ALA A 33 0.76 3.05 6.00
C ALA A 33 0.87 4.44 5.36
N TYR A 34 2.09 4.92 5.12
CA TYR A 34 2.33 6.17 4.42
C TYR A 34 3.22 5.94 3.20
N TRP A 35 2.74 6.39 2.04
CA TRP A 35 3.56 6.51 0.85
C TRP A 35 3.98 7.97 0.65
N ASP A 36 5.28 8.18 0.48
CA ASP A 36 5.91 9.48 0.25
C ASP A 36 5.92 9.91 -1.23
N GLY A 37 5.24 9.17 -2.11
CA GLY A 37 5.21 9.45 -3.55
C GLY A 37 6.54 9.19 -4.25
N LYS A 38 7.34 8.25 -3.71
CA LYS A 38 8.61 7.84 -4.33
C LYS A 38 8.60 6.38 -4.78
N THR A 39 9.36 6.09 -5.82
CA THR A 39 9.67 4.73 -6.28
C THR A 39 10.60 4.02 -5.30
N GLU A 40 10.82 2.72 -5.46
CA GLU A 40 11.84 1.97 -4.69
C GLU A 40 13.24 2.62 -4.73
N THR A 41 13.62 3.19 -5.89
CA THR A 41 14.89 3.91 -6.12
C THR A 41 14.94 5.32 -5.52
N ARG A 42 13.88 5.75 -4.81
CA ARG A 42 13.69 7.09 -4.21
C ARG A 42 13.44 8.22 -5.22
N GLU A 43 13.13 7.90 -6.46
CA GLU A 43 12.72 8.88 -7.45
C GLU A 43 11.28 9.32 -7.20
N GLN A 44 10.99 10.59 -7.43
CA GLN A 44 9.64 11.10 -7.22
C GLN A 44 8.74 10.70 -8.39
N VAL A 45 7.56 10.17 -8.09
CA VAL A 45 6.61 9.80 -9.14
C VAL A 45 5.93 11.03 -9.76
N SER A 46 5.38 10.86 -10.95
CA SER A 46 4.54 11.85 -11.61
C SER A 46 3.17 11.98 -10.93
N SER A 47 2.48 13.11 -11.16
CA SER A 47 1.04 13.15 -10.92
C SER A 47 0.35 12.11 -11.80
N GLY A 48 -0.70 11.48 -11.28
CA GLY A 48 -1.39 10.42 -12.02
C GLY A 48 -2.18 9.48 -11.14
N THR A 49 -2.77 8.48 -11.79
CA THR A 49 -3.47 7.39 -11.11
C THR A 49 -2.49 6.27 -10.79
N TYR A 50 -2.59 5.75 -9.58
CA TYR A 50 -1.87 4.58 -9.10
C TYR A 50 -2.87 3.62 -8.47
N PHE A 51 -2.50 2.35 -8.38
CA PHE A 51 -3.27 1.33 -7.68
C PHE A 51 -2.45 0.82 -6.52
N TYR A 52 -3.09 0.57 -5.38
CA TYR A 52 -2.44 -0.12 -4.29
C TYR A 52 -3.20 -1.39 -3.95
N GLN A 53 -2.45 -2.45 -3.66
CA GLN A 53 -2.98 -3.73 -3.24
C GLN A 53 -2.52 -4.02 -1.82
N ILE A 54 -3.48 -4.13 -0.91
CA ILE A 54 -3.25 -4.52 0.49
C ILE A 54 -3.19 -6.04 0.55
N HIS A 55 -2.16 -6.56 1.20
CA HIS A 55 -2.00 -7.97 1.56
C HIS A 55 -1.84 -8.09 3.07
N ALA A 56 -2.82 -8.72 3.73
CA ALA A 56 -2.82 -8.91 5.16
C ALA A 56 -3.14 -10.37 5.52
N ARG A 57 -2.42 -10.93 6.50
CA ARG A 57 -2.80 -12.22 7.07
C ARG A 57 -3.78 -11.98 8.20
N LEU A 58 -4.98 -12.55 8.11
CA LEU A 58 -5.94 -12.49 9.19
C LEU A 58 -5.61 -13.57 10.22
N LYS A 59 -5.70 -13.25 11.51
CA LYS A 59 -5.51 -14.23 12.59
C LYS A 59 -6.69 -15.21 12.74
N SER A 60 -7.83 -14.93 12.11
CA SER A 60 -9.00 -15.81 12.11
C SER A 60 -8.89 -16.87 11.00
N GLN A 61 -9.72 -17.91 11.06
CA GLN A 61 -9.78 -19.00 10.06
C GLN A 61 -10.13 -18.55 8.62
N ALA A 62 -10.32 -17.25 8.39
CA ALA A 62 -10.72 -16.65 7.11
C ALA A 62 -9.57 -16.47 6.10
N GLY A 63 -8.34 -16.84 6.44
CA GLY A 63 -7.20 -16.85 5.50
C GLY A 63 -6.56 -15.48 5.23
N ASP A 64 -5.92 -15.37 4.06
CA ASP A 64 -5.25 -14.16 3.61
C ASP A 64 -6.26 -13.15 3.03
N TYR A 65 -6.09 -11.87 3.35
CA TYR A 65 -6.89 -10.76 2.84
C TYR A 65 -6.11 -10.02 1.75
N THR A 66 -6.78 -9.85 0.60
CA THR A 66 -6.28 -9.02 -0.50
C THR A 66 -7.35 -8.05 -0.99
N GLU A 67 -7.02 -6.77 -1.08
CA GLU A 67 -7.90 -5.75 -1.65
C GLU A 67 -7.09 -4.77 -2.50
N THR A 68 -7.61 -4.42 -3.68
CA THR A 68 -7.00 -3.43 -4.57
C THR A 68 -7.86 -2.17 -4.60
N ARG A 69 -7.23 -1.01 -4.46
CA ARG A 69 -7.90 0.30 -4.56
C ARG A 69 -7.11 1.27 -5.42
N LYS A 70 -7.82 2.25 -5.96
CA LYS A 70 -7.25 3.35 -6.77
C LYS A 70 -6.84 4.52 -5.87
N MET A 71 -5.71 5.13 -6.20
CA MET A 71 -5.19 6.36 -5.60
C MET A 71 -4.80 7.34 -6.69
N VAL A 72 -4.89 8.65 -6.42
CA VAL A 72 -4.47 9.71 -7.34
C VAL A 72 -3.45 10.58 -6.63
N ILE A 73 -2.32 10.84 -7.30
CA ILE A 73 -1.34 11.84 -6.88
C ILE A 73 -1.56 13.08 -7.74
N LEU A 74 -1.77 14.22 -7.07
CA LEU A 74 -1.81 15.55 -7.67
C LEU A 74 -0.66 16.37 -7.07
N LYS A 75 0.02 17.17 -7.90
CA LYS A 75 1.06 18.12 -7.49
C LYS A 75 0.50 19.53 -7.52
#